data_AF-V5GT28-F1
#
_entry.id   AF-V5GT28-F1
#
_cell.length_a   1.000
_cell.length_b   1.000
_cell.length_c   1.000
_cell.angle_alpha   90.00
_cell.angle_beta   90.00
_cell.angle_gamma   90.00
#
_symmetry.space_group_name_H-M   'P 1'
#
loop_
_entity.id
_entity.type
_entity.pdbx_description
1 polymer ?
#
loop_
_entity_poly.entity_id
_entity_poly.type
_entity_poly.pdbx_seq_one_letter_code
_entity_poly.pdbx_strand_id
1 'polypeptide(L)'
;QVQYSEVARIVVKSGYRGAAQRFLADLALLITKDLISINEVVQPVCYQDLPNIHLQARKIGVIVGCAETEWGEQKEELTTLEIPFHNQTTCAQELPSDWAHRFNTI
;
A
#
# COMPACT_ATOMS: atom_id res chain seq x y z
N GLN A 1 -16.58 -4.46 -17.70
CA GLN A 1 -16.00 -3.53 -18.71
C GLN A 1 -14.64 -3.10 -18.22
N VAL A 2 -13.60 -3.18 -19.05
CA VAL A 2 -12.24 -2.74 -18.70
C VAL A 2 -12.04 -1.31 -19.21
N GLN A 3 -11.35 -0.47 -18.44
CA GLN A 3 -11.06 0.92 -18.77
C GLN A 3 -9.55 1.13 -18.76
N TYR A 4 -9.02 1.74 -19.82
CA TYR A 4 -7.59 2.07 -19.94
C TYR A 4 -7.46 3.58 -20.11
N SER A 5 -6.48 4.18 -19.44
CA SER A 5 -6.07 5.56 -19.67
C SER A 5 -4.57 5.69 -19.44
N GLU A 6 -3.92 6.54 -20.23
CA GLU A 6 -2.51 6.85 -20.04
C GLU A 6 -2.31 7.71 -18.80
N VAL A 7 -1.13 7.60 -18.18
CA VAL A 7 -0.74 8.48 -17.08
C VAL A 7 -0.34 9.85 -17.65
N ALA A 8 -1.06 10.89 -17.25
CA ALA A 8 -0.75 12.28 -17.60
C ALA A 8 0.41 12.83 -16.75
N ARG A 9 0.41 12.50 -15.46
CA ARG A 9 1.40 13.02 -14.51
C ARG A 9 1.57 12.09 -13.31
N ILE A 10 2.81 12.03 -12.82
CA ILE A 10 3.19 11.32 -11.60
C ILE A 10 3.59 12.38 -10.56
N VAL A 11 3.02 12.31 -9.36
CA VAL A 11 3.39 13.17 -8.22
C VAL A 11 3.87 12.29 -7.09
N VAL A 12 5.19 12.28 -6.88
CA VAL A 12 5.81 11.54 -5.77
C VAL A 12 5.87 12.44 -4.54
N LYS A 13 5.57 11.88 -3.36
CA LYS A 13 5.66 12.60 -2.08
C LYS A 13 7.10 13.08 -1.88
N SER A 14 7.25 14.34 -1.51
CA SER A 14 8.56 14.92 -1.22
C SER A 14 9.25 14.18 -0.08
N GLY A 15 10.55 13.92 -0.26
CA GLY A 15 11.36 13.20 0.73
C GLY A 15 11.41 11.69 0.52
N TYR A 16 10.74 11.12 -0.49
CA TYR A 16 10.96 9.72 -0.82
C TYR A 16 12.37 9.46 -1.37
N ARG A 17 13.09 8.51 -0.78
CA ARG A 17 14.43 8.04 -1.23
C ARG A 17 14.59 6.52 -1.17
N GLY A 18 13.48 5.79 -1.14
CA GLY A 18 13.48 4.33 -1.05
C GLY A 18 14.26 3.81 0.16
N ALA A 19 15.06 2.75 -0.05
CA ALA A 19 15.80 2.08 1.02
C ALA A 19 16.78 3.02 1.78
N ALA A 20 17.35 4.03 1.13
CA ALA A 20 18.27 4.99 1.76
C ALA A 20 17.61 5.82 2.88
N GLN A 21 16.27 5.93 2.87
CA GLN A 21 15.49 6.53 3.95
C GLN A 21 14.42 5.59 4.48
N ARG A 22 14.67 4.28 4.42
CA ARG A 22 13.78 3.25 5.00
C ARG A 22 12.33 3.38 4.52
N PHE A 23 12.16 3.72 3.24
CA PHE A 23 10.84 3.91 2.62
C PHE A 23 9.98 4.98 3.30
N LEU A 24 10.60 5.94 3.99
CA LEU A 24 9.90 7.12 4.48
C LEU A 24 9.26 7.85 3.29
N ALA A 25 8.01 8.29 3.47
CA ALA A 25 7.22 8.99 2.46
C ALA A 25 6.97 8.16 1.17
N ASP A 26 6.90 6.83 1.26
CA ASP A 26 6.56 5.96 0.13
C ASP A 26 5.09 6.11 -0.29
N LEU A 27 4.82 7.15 -1.06
CA LEU A 27 3.50 7.51 -1.58
C LEU A 27 3.64 8.29 -2.89
N ALA A 28 2.83 7.94 -3.88
CA ALA A 28 2.72 8.69 -5.13
C ALA A 28 1.26 8.76 -5.60
N LEU A 29 0.95 9.80 -6.37
CA LEU A 29 -0.31 9.96 -7.08
C LEU A 29 -0.07 9.83 -8.59
N LEU A 30 -0.86 8.99 -9.24
CA LEU A 30 -0.91 8.87 -10.70
C LEU A 30 -2.16 9.59 -11.20
N ILE A 31 -1.97 10.62 -12.00
CA ILE A 31 -3.05 11.39 -12.60
C ILE A 31 -3.25 10.86 -14.02
N THR A 32 -4.45 10.36 -14.33
CA THR A 32 -4.81 9.86 -15.67
C THR A 32 -5.08 11.00 -16.65
N LYS A 33 -4.92 10.74 -17.95
CA LYS A 33 -5.30 11.70 -19.01
C LYS A 33 -6.82 11.83 -19.13
N ASP A 34 -7.51 10.71 -18.97
CA ASP A 34 -8.96 10.62 -19.11
C ASP A 34 -9.62 10.40 -17.74
N LEU A 35 -10.89 10.78 -17.63
CA LEU A 35 -11.71 10.46 -16.47
C LEU A 35 -12.08 8.98 -16.51
N ILE A 36 -11.83 8.26 -15.40
CA ILE A 36 -12.31 6.90 -15.21
C ILE A 36 -13.79 6.96 -14.83
N SER A 37 -14.64 6.26 -15.59
CA SER A 37 -16.06 6.18 -15.33
C SER A 37 -16.36 5.27 -14.14
N ILE A 38 -17.03 5.83 -13.12
CA ILE A 38 -17.48 5.08 -11.95
C ILE A 38 -18.69 4.21 -12.33
N ASN A 39 -18.69 2.95 -11.87
CA ASN A 39 -19.78 2.00 -12.06
C ASN A 39 -19.77 0.93 -10.95
N GLU A 40 -20.53 -0.15 -11.12
CA GLU A 40 -20.67 -1.22 -10.12
C GLU A 40 -19.35 -1.96 -9.80
N VAL A 41 -18.37 -1.96 -10.72
CA VAL A 41 -17.09 -2.66 -10.56
C VAL A 41 -15.88 -1.72 -10.52
N VAL A 42 -16.09 -0.40 -10.67
CA VAL A 42 -15.05 0.63 -10.58
C VAL A 42 -15.54 1.72 -9.64
N GLN A 43 -15.01 1.71 -8.41
CA GLN A 43 -15.35 2.68 -7.37
C GLN A 43 -14.09 3.18 -6.65
N PRO A 44 -14.02 4.46 -6.26
CA PRO A 44 -12.91 4.99 -5.50
C PRO A 44 -12.95 4.50 -4.03
N VAL A 45 -11.79 4.40 -3.40
CA VAL A 45 -11.68 4.22 -1.95
C VAL A 45 -11.87 5.57 -1.25
N CYS A 46 -12.48 5.55 -0.06
CA CYS A 46 -12.60 6.73 0.77
C CYS A 46 -11.22 7.17 1.29
N TYR A 47 -10.99 8.48 1.31
CA TYR A 47 -9.84 9.09 1.96
C TYR A 47 -10.30 9.96 3.13
N GLN A 48 -9.64 9.82 4.28
CA GLN A 48 -9.89 10.65 5.46
C GLN A 48 -8.63 11.45 5.78
N ASP A 49 -8.71 12.76 5.58
CA ASP A 49 -7.66 13.70 6.00
C ASP A 49 -7.83 14.02 7.49
N LEU A 50 -7.41 13.08 8.33
CA LEU A 50 -7.46 13.24 9.77
C LEU A 50 -6.07 13.60 10.29
N PRO A 51 -5.94 14.68 11.10
CA PRO A 51 -4.65 15.10 11.64
C PRO A 51 -4.04 14.04 12.57
N ASN A 52 -4.85 13.12 13.12
CA ASN A 52 -4.42 12.05 14.01
C ASN A 52 -5.24 10.77 13.80
N ILE A 53 -4.76 9.86 12.94
CA ILE A 53 -5.32 8.50 12.83
C ILE A 53 -4.65 7.64 13.90
N HIS A 54 -5.43 7.21 14.90
CA HIS A 54 -4.99 6.24 15.91
C HIS A 54 -5.55 4.86 15.57
N LEU A 55 -4.78 4.06 14.82
CA LEU A 55 -5.12 2.68 14.58
C LEU A 55 -5.02 1.89 15.89
N GLN A 56 -6.12 1.26 16.29
CA GLN A 56 -6.15 0.41 17.47
C GLN A 56 -5.56 -0.96 17.13
N ALA A 57 -4.73 -1.50 18.03
CA ALA A 57 -4.21 -2.86 17.89
C ALA A 57 -5.37 -3.85 17.65
N ARG A 58 -5.13 -4.86 16.80
CA ARG A 58 -6.10 -5.90 16.41
C ARG A 58 -7.25 -5.43 15.51
N LYS A 59 -7.32 -4.15 15.11
CA LYS A 59 -8.21 -3.75 14.01
C LYS A 59 -7.78 -4.47 12.74
N ILE A 60 -8.73 -5.11 12.07
CA ILE A 60 -8.48 -5.85 10.84
C ILE A 60 -8.46 -4.88 9.66
N GLY A 61 -7.36 -4.91 8.91
CA GLY A 61 -7.24 -4.31 7.59
C GLY A 61 -7.36 -5.39 6.52
N VAL A 62 -7.72 -4.97 5.31
CA VAL A 62 -7.87 -5.85 4.16
C VAL A 62 -6.87 -5.44 3.09
N ILE A 63 -6.03 -6.39 2.66
CA ILE A 63 -5.10 -6.23 1.56
C ILE A 63 -5.67 -6.99 0.37
N VAL A 64 -5.67 -6.36 -0.80
CA VAL A 64 -6.19 -6.95 -2.04
C VAL A 64 -5.13 -6.83 -3.12
N GLY A 65 -4.85 -7.91 -3.82
CA GLY A 65 -3.88 -7.90 -4.92
C GLY A 65 -3.73 -9.24 -5.65
N CYS A 66 -3.07 -9.16 -6.80
CA CYS A 66 -2.57 -10.29 -7.57
C CYS A 66 -1.13 -10.57 -7.10
N ALA A 67 -1.00 -11.25 -5.97
CA ALA A 67 0.29 -11.53 -5.36
C ALA A 67 0.94 -12.78 -5.96
N GLU A 68 2.26 -12.78 -5.95
CA GLU A 68 3.06 -14.00 -6.08
C GLU A 68 2.84 -14.84 -4.81
N THR A 69 2.55 -16.13 -4.98
CA THR A 69 2.43 -17.05 -3.86
C THR A 69 3.79 -17.29 -3.21
N GLU A 70 3.80 -17.85 -2.00
CA GLU A 70 5.03 -18.29 -1.32
C GLU A 70 5.87 -19.31 -2.10
N TRP A 71 5.35 -19.86 -3.20
CA TRP A 71 6.02 -20.79 -4.11
C TRP A 71 6.48 -20.14 -5.43
N GLY A 72 6.34 -18.82 -5.56
CA GLY A 72 6.77 -18.09 -6.75
C GLY A 72 5.76 -18.11 -7.90
N GLU A 73 4.53 -18.56 -7.66
CA GLU A 73 3.49 -18.61 -8.68
C GLU A 73 2.69 -17.31 -8.69
N GLN A 74 2.59 -16.67 -9.85
CA GLN A 74 1.77 -15.47 -10.00
C GLN A 74 0.29 -15.85 -10.12
N LYS A 75 -0.55 -15.35 -9.22
CA LYS A 75 -2.00 -15.47 -9.37
C LYS A 75 -2.53 -14.42 -10.33
N GLU A 76 -3.24 -14.87 -11.37
CA GLU A 76 -3.98 -13.97 -12.27
C GLU A 76 -5.24 -13.41 -11.61
N GLU A 77 -5.82 -14.16 -10.66
CA GLU A 77 -7.03 -13.75 -9.93
C GLU A 77 -6.69 -12.87 -8.73
N LEU A 78 -7.56 -11.87 -8.49
CA LEU A 78 -7.47 -10.98 -7.36
C LEU A 78 -7.76 -11.75 -6.06
N THR A 79 -6.84 -11.69 -5.11
CA THR A 79 -7.02 -12.33 -3.80
C THR A 79 -7.06 -11.29 -2.68
N THR A 80 -7.70 -11.69 -1.58
CA THR A 80 -7.85 -10.86 -0.38
C THR A 80 -7.16 -11.51 0.81
N LEU A 81 -6.46 -10.72 1.60
CA LEU A 81 -5.86 -11.10 2.87
C LEU A 81 -6.34 -10.15 3.97
N GLU A 82 -6.89 -10.71 5.04
CA GLU A 82 -7.25 -9.96 6.24
C GLU A 82 -6.12 -10.05 7.27
N ILE A 83 -5.61 -8.90 7.73
CA ILE A 83 -4.52 -8.85 8.71
C ILE A 83 -4.86 -7.92 9.88
N PRO A 84 -4.52 -8.29 11.12
CA PRO A 84 -4.61 -7.38 12.25
C PRO A 84 -3.53 -6.30 12.18
N PHE A 85 -3.89 -5.08 12.60
CA PHE A 85 -2.91 -4.03 12.83
C PHE A 85 -2.05 -4.36 14.06
N HIS A 86 -0.74 -4.40 13.86
CA HIS A 86 0.29 -4.42 14.90
C HIS A 86 0.92 -3.03 15.04
N ASN A 87 1.17 -2.60 16.28
CA ASN A 87 1.84 -1.32 16.50
C ASN A 87 3.31 -1.37 16.04
N GLN A 88 3.92 -0.20 15.91
CA GLN A 88 5.28 -0.06 15.40
C GLN A 88 6.32 -0.85 16.20
N THR A 89 6.20 -0.89 17.53
CA THR A 89 7.14 -1.62 18.40
C THR A 89 7.08 -3.12 18.14
N THR A 90 5.88 -3.70 18.08
CA THR A 90 5.69 -5.12 17.77
C THR A 90 6.20 -5.45 16.36
N CYS A 91 5.85 -4.63 15.36
CA CYS A 91 6.33 -4.81 14.00
C CYS A 91 7.87 -4.80 13.93
N ALA A 92 8.52 -3.84 14.58
CA ALA A 92 9.98 -3.73 14.59
C ALA A 92 10.68 -4.95 15.21
N GLN A 93 10.06 -5.61 16.20
CA GLN A 93 10.59 -6.79 16.89
C GLN A 93 10.37 -8.09 16.11
N GLU A 94 9.27 -8.18 15.36
CA GLU A 94 8.87 -9.39 14.63
C GLU A 94 9.44 -9.45 13.20
N LEU A 95 10.05 -8.36 12.71
CA LEU A 95 10.66 -8.33 11.38
C LEU A 95 11.82 -9.34 11.27
N PRO A 96 11.87 -10.14 10.17
CA PRO A 96 13.04 -10.94 9.83
C PRO A 96 14.33 -10.11 9.80
N SER A 97 15.46 -10.68 10.17
CA SER A 97 16.73 -9.95 10.33
C SER A 97 17.23 -9.31 9.02
N ASP A 98 16.98 -9.96 7.89
CA ASP A 98 17.22 -9.47 6.53
C ASP A 98 16.29 -8.30 6.13
N TRP A 99 15.19 -8.09 6.85
CA TRP A 99 14.31 -6.93 6.66
C TRP A 99 14.54 -5.84 7.70
N ALA A 100 14.81 -6.19 8.96
CA ALA A 100 14.90 -5.26 10.08
C ALA A 100 15.83 -4.05 9.80
N HIS A 101 16.99 -4.29 9.18
CA HIS A 101 17.96 -3.22 8.87
C HIS A 101 17.45 -2.17 7.86
N ARG A 102 16.47 -2.53 7.03
CA ARG A 102 15.89 -1.66 5.99
C ARG A 102 14.73 -0.81 6.50
N PHE A 103 14.11 -1.18 7.62
CA PHE A 103 12.88 -0.57 8.13
C PHE A 103 13.01 0.03 9.53
N ASN A 104 13.81 -0.58 10.41
CA ASN A 104 13.96 -0.09 11.77
C ASN A 104 14.94 1.09 11.85
N THR A 105 14.58 2.09 12.67
CA THR A 105 15.49 3.13 13.12
C THR A 105 16.33 2.55 14.26
N ILE A 106 17.65 2.42 14.04
CA ILE A 106 18.61 2.12 15.12
C ILE A 106 18.57 3.26 16.13
#